data_AF-A0A975RWT4-F1
#
_entry.id   AF-A0A975RWT4-F1
#
_cell.length_a   1.000
_cell.length_b   1.000
_cell.length_c   1.000
_cell.angle_alpha   90.00
_cell.angle_beta   90.00
_cell.angle_gamma   90.00
#
_symmetry.space_group_name_H-M   'P 1'
#
loop_
_entity.id
_entity.type
_entity.pdbx_description
1 polymer ?
#
loop_
_entity_poly.entity_id
_entity_poly.type
_entity_poly.pdbx_seq_one_letter_code
_entity_poly.pdbx_strand_id
1 'polypeptide(L)'
;MIAPACARRLLVALSALAIGLSPATAQEDERFMPRGGKTLFLELADTPRAAELREIAGVSRTEAEWRSFLRERHKQLAEREVSELAAYLAVNLPLPEGAVQQAESSGDITSALPADGRELAWTQCQFCHSLFTSYLTQQRDVQGWRSTFLSPFHRGLKMTAQQRETFARYSAINMPMKAVDVPAALRY
;
A
#
# COMPACT_ATOMS: atom_id res chain seq x y z
N MET A 1 -50.59 -52.86 -36.59
CA MET A 1 -50.11 -53.93 -35.68
C MET A 1 -48.64 -53.69 -35.37
N ILE A 2 -48.34 -53.55 -34.07
CA ILE A 2 -47.07 -53.84 -33.37
C ILE A 2 -45.79 -53.09 -33.82
N ALA A 3 -45.30 -52.24 -32.91
CA ALA A 3 -43.93 -51.72 -32.90
C ALA A 3 -42.91 -52.77 -32.40
N PRO A 4 -41.63 -52.62 -32.77
CA PRO A 4 -40.58 -52.48 -31.74
C PRO A 4 -39.60 -51.36 -32.13
N ALA A 5 -39.37 -50.34 -31.31
CA ALA A 5 -38.55 -50.30 -30.10
C ALA A 5 -37.03 -50.37 -30.35
N CYS A 6 -36.33 -49.43 -29.72
CA CYS A 6 -34.98 -49.59 -29.18
C CYS A 6 -33.77 -49.17 -30.04
N ALA A 7 -33.62 -47.88 -30.36
CA ALA A 7 -32.28 -47.28 -30.55
C ALA A 7 -32.36 -45.74 -30.59
N ARG A 8 -32.22 -45.08 -29.43
CA ARG A 8 -31.63 -43.72 -29.27
C ARG A 8 -31.94 -43.18 -27.87
N ARG A 9 -31.34 -43.79 -26.85
CA ARG A 9 -31.26 -43.19 -25.51
C ARG A 9 -29.94 -43.60 -24.87
N LEU A 10 -28.84 -43.07 -25.39
CA LEU A 10 -27.52 -43.15 -24.76
C LEU A 10 -26.62 -42.16 -25.47
N LEU A 11 -26.62 -40.89 -25.03
CA LEU A 11 -25.55 -39.90 -25.27
C LEU A 11 -25.90 -38.53 -24.66
N VAL A 12 -26.36 -38.47 -23.41
CA VAL A 12 -26.34 -37.20 -22.64
C VAL A 12 -26.19 -37.53 -21.15
N ALA A 13 -25.01 -37.98 -20.74
CA ALA A 13 -24.68 -38.07 -19.31
C ALA A 13 -23.16 -38.23 -19.16
N LEU A 14 -22.41 -37.12 -19.19
CA LEU A 14 -21.07 -36.94 -18.57
C LEU A 14 -20.44 -35.62 -19.06
N SER A 15 -21.04 -34.47 -18.72
CA SER A 15 -20.37 -33.17 -18.94
C SER A 15 -20.73 -32.11 -17.88
N ALA A 16 -21.26 -32.50 -16.73
CA ALA A 16 -21.67 -31.56 -15.70
C ALA A 16 -21.23 -32.04 -14.32
N LEU A 17 -19.94 -31.88 -14.00
CA LEU A 17 -19.47 -31.54 -12.64
C LEU A 17 -17.94 -31.34 -12.65
N ALA A 18 -17.49 -30.17 -13.08
CA ALA A 18 -16.16 -29.66 -12.77
C ALA A 18 -16.23 -28.14 -12.56
N ILE A 19 -17.18 -27.71 -11.73
CA ILE A 19 -17.19 -26.38 -11.13
C ILE A 19 -17.12 -26.62 -9.62
N GLY A 20 -15.96 -26.36 -9.02
CA GLY A 20 -15.83 -26.46 -7.57
C GLY A 20 -14.38 -26.62 -7.15
N LEU A 21 -13.89 -25.61 -6.43
CA LEU A 21 -12.56 -25.48 -5.84
C LEU A 21 -11.46 -24.96 -6.77
N SER A 22 -11.60 -23.69 -7.17
CA SER A 22 -10.42 -22.81 -7.11
C SER A 22 -9.99 -22.77 -5.64
N PRO A 23 -8.76 -23.21 -5.26
CA PRO A 23 -8.24 -22.79 -3.98
C PRO A 23 -8.23 -21.26 -4.02
N ALA A 24 -8.89 -20.61 -3.06
CA ALA A 24 -8.56 -19.25 -2.72
C ALA A 24 -7.12 -19.30 -2.20
N THR A 25 -6.14 -19.31 -3.10
CA THR A 25 -4.80 -18.87 -2.76
C THR A 25 -5.01 -17.44 -2.32
N ALA A 26 -5.04 -17.21 -1.01
CA ALA A 26 -4.92 -15.87 -0.48
C ALA A 26 -3.61 -15.34 -1.07
N GLN A 27 -3.72 -14.49 -2.09
CA GLN A 27 -2.59 -13.73 -2.55
C GLN A 27 -2.24 -12.87 -1.34
N GLU A 28 -1.13 -13.19 -0.69
CA GLU A 28 -0.60 -12.35 0.39
C GLU A 28 -0.55 -10.93 -0.16
N ASP A 29 -1.05 -9.99 0.62
CA ASP A 29 -1.02 -8.57 0.30
C ASP A 29 -0.23 -7.82 1.37
N GLU A 30 -0.02 -6.54 1.16
CA GLU A 30 0.81 -5.71 2.01
C GLU A 30 0.19 -5.40 3.39
N ARG A 31 -1.04 -5.87 3.71
CA ARG A 31 -1.75 -5.45 4.94
C ARG A 31 -1.08 -5.92 6.23
N PHE A 32 -0.21 -6.93 6.20
CA PHE A 32 0.59 -7.30 7.37
C PHE A 32 1.64 -6.23 7.72
N MET A 33 2.05 -5.41 6.74
CA MET A 33 2.98 -4.30 6.95
C MET A 33 2.28 -3.11 7.60
N PRO A 34 2.98 -2.30 8.43
CA PRO A 34 2.40 -1.09 9.01
C PRO A 34 1.80 -0.17 7.95
N ARG A 35 0.64 0.42 8.25
CA ARG A 35 -0.07 1.35 7.34
C ARG A 35 0.87 2.47 6.91
N GLY A 36 0.92 2.75 5.60
CA GLY A 36 1.68 3.88 5.07
C GLY A 36 0.86 5.18 5.11
N GLY A 37 1.54 6.31 4.88
CA GLY A 37 0.94 7.64 5.03
C GLY A 37 -0.26 7.92 4.13
N LYS A 38 -0.30 7.43 2.88
CA LYS A 38 -1.47 7.58 2.00
C LYS A 38 -2.69 6.86 2.59
N THR A 39 -2.48 5.64 3.09
CA THR A 39 -3.54 4.88 3.76
C THR A 39 -4.04 5.61 5.00
N LEU A 40 -3.13 6.06 5.87
CA LEU A 40 -3.48 6.81 7.08
C LEU A 40 -4.21 8.12 6.77
N PHE A 41 -3.79 8.82 5.71
CA PHE A 41 -4.42 10.07 5.27
C PHE A 41 -5.87 9.86 4.85
N LEU A 42 -6.15 8.80 4.09
CA LEU A 42 -7.51 8.46 3.63
C LEU A 42 -8.42 7.96 4.76
N GLU A 43 -7.83 7.40 5.82
CA GLU A 43 -8.53 6.87 7.00
C GLU A 43 -8.75 7.90 8.11
N LEU A 44 -8.33 9.17 7.93
CA LEU A 44 -8.67 10.23 8.87
C LEU A 44 -10.20 10.24 9.07
N ALA A 45 -10.60 9.95 10.32
CA ALA A 45 -11.94 9.48 10.65
C ALA A 45 -12.98 10.60 10.74
N ASP A 46 -12.58 11.85 10.61
CA ASP A 46 -13.42 12.99 10.90
C ASP A 46 -13.96 13.64 9.62
N THR A 47 -15.26 13.94 9.64
CA THR A 47 -16.01 14.49 8.52
C THR A 47 -16.12 16.02 8.74
N PRO A 48 -15.96 16.87 7.70
CA PRO A 48 -15.96 16.56 6.28
C PRO A 48 -14.59 16.11 5.74
N ARG A 49 -14.51 14.82 5.40
CA ARG A 49 -13.33 14.16 4.82
C ARG A 49 -12.83 14.90 3.58
N ALA A 50 -13.71 15.26 2.64
CA ALA A 50 -13.28 15.93 1.42
C ALA A 50 -12.80 17.38 1.60
N ALA A 51 -13.31 18.11 2.60
CA ALA A 51 -12.90 19.51 2.82
C ALA A 51 -11.55 19.57 3.54
N GLU A 52 -11.38 18.77 4.59
CA GLU A 52 -10.11 18.69 5.32
C GLU A 52 -9.00 18.07 4.44
N LEU A 53 -9.30 17.02 3.67
CA LEU A 53 -8.32 16.45 2.75
C LEU A 53 -7.89 17.47 1.68
N ARG A 54 -8.80 18.32 1.18
CA ARG A 54 -8.46 19.41 0.26
C ARG A 54 -7.63 20.51 0.92
N GLU A 55 -7.96 20.88 2.17
CA GLU A 55 -7.17 21.83 2.96
C GLU A 55 -5.74 21.30 3.13
N ILE A 56 -5.59 20.06 3.61
CA ILE A 56 -4.29 19.43 3.84
C ILE A 56 -3.52 19.29 2.52
N ALA A 57 -4.16 18.77 1.47
CA ALA A 57 -3.51 18.55 0.17
C ALA A 57 -2.97 19.83 -0.49
N GLY A 58 -3.53 21.00 -0.15
CA GLY A 58 -3.13 22.29 -0.72
C GLY A 58 -2.02 23.02 0.04
N VAL A 59 -1.58 22.53 1.21
CA VAL A 59 -0.61 23.24 2.04
C VAL A 59 0.73 22.52 2.12
N SER A 60 1.81 23.32 2.14
CA SER A 60 3.15 22.83 2.47
C SER A 60 3.44 23.07 3.95
N ARG A 61 3.99 22.06 4.61
CA ARG A 61 4.52 22.16 5.97
C ARG A 61 5.73 21.24 6.12
N THR A 62 6.61 21.58 7.06
CA THR A 62 7.67 20.68 7.50
C THR A 62 7.10 19.45 8.23
N GLU A 63 7.89 18.38 8.34
CA GLU A 63 7.48 17.19 9.08
C GLU A 63 7.12 17.51 10.54
N ALA A 64 7.87 18.41 11.20
CA ALA A 64 7.60 18.80 12.58
C ALA A 64 6.25 19.53 12.72
N GLU A 65 5.95 20.45 11.81
CA GLU A 65 4.66 21.14 11.77
C GLU A 65 3.50 20.19 11.48
N TRP A 66 3.70 19.21 10.58
CA TRP A 66 2.71 18.15 10.36
C TRP A 66 2.47 17.32 11.61
N ARG A 67 3.53 16.91 12.32
CA ARG A 67 3.39 16.15 13.58
C ARG A 67 2.57 16.92 14.61
N SER A 68 2.86 18.22 14.81
CA SER A 68 2.09 19.05 15.74
C SER A 68 0.62 19.14 15.33
N PHE A 69 0.34 19.44 14.07
CA PHE A 69 -1.03 19.50 13.54
C PHE A 69 -1.81 18.20 13.74
N LEU A 70 -1.19 17.05 13.42
CA LEU A 70 -1.83 15.75 13.54
C LEU A 70 -2.10 15.37 14.99
N ARG A 71 -1.19 15.68 15.93
CA ARG A 71 -1.40 15.41 17.36
C ARG A 71 -2.53 16.25 17.96
N GLU A 72 -2.67 17.48 17.51
CA GLU A 72 -3.73 18.37 18.00
C GLU A 72 -5.12 17.92 17.53
N ARG A 73 -5.24 17.51 16.26
CA ARG A 73 -6.54 17.22 15.62
C ARG A 73 -6.93 15.74 15.62
N HIS A 74 -5.97 14.82 15.56
CA HIS A 74 -6.22 13.39 15.41
C HIS A 74 -5.62 12.58 16.55
N LYS A 75 -6.16 12.80 17.76
CA LYS A 75 -5.69 12.19 19.02
C LYS A 75 -5.81 10.66 19.05
N GLN A 76 -6.57 10.08 18.13
CA GLN A 76 -6.72 8.64 17.95
C GLN A 76 -5.52 7.97 17.28
N LEU A 77 -4.66 8.72 16.59
CA LEU A 77 -3.49 8.16 15.92
C LEU A 77 -2.41 7.79 16.94
N ALA A 78 -1.85 6.60 16.81
CA ALA A 78 -0.68 6.22 17.60
C ALA A 78 0.55 7.05 17.19
N GLU A 79 1.53 7.19 18.08
CA GLU A 79 2.77 7.97 17.82
C GLU A 79 3.51 7.54 16.54
N ARG A 80 3.52 6.24 16.23
CA ARG A 80 4.08 5.73 14.97
C ARG A 80 3.30 6.21 13.75
N GLU A 81 1.98 6.26 13.85
CA GLU A 81 1.08 6.67 12.76
C GLU A 81 1.14 8.17 12.52
N VAL A 82 1.22 8.96 13.59
CA VAL A 82 1.53 10.40 13.51
C VAL A 82 2.87 10.61 12.80
N SER A 83 3.89 9.83 13.16
CA SER A 83 5.22 9.92 12.55
C SER A 83 5.19 9.60 11.06
N GLU A 84 4.53 8.50 10.70
CA GLU A 84 4.40 8.03 9.33
C GLU A 84 3.61 9.04 8.47
N LEU A 85 2.42 9.43 8.93
CA LEU A 85 1.57 10.36 8.20
C LEU A 85 2.27 11.71 8.03
N ALA A 86 2.90 12.25 9.07
CA ALA A 86 3.64 13.51 8.94
C ALA A 86 4.81 13.43 7.95
N ALA A 87 5.57 12.33 7.99
CA ALA A 87 6.69 12.12 7.06
C ALA A 87 6.20 12.01 5.61
N TYR A 88 5.09 11.31 5.38
CA TYR A 88 4.47 11.22 4.06
C TYR A 88 3.97 12.57 3.56
N LEU A 89 3.24 13.34 4.39
CA LEU A 89 2.70 14.64 4.01
C LEU A 89 3.83 15.64 3.70
N ALA A 90 4.92 15.64 4.47
CA ALA A 90 6.06 16.52 4.24
C ALA A 90 6.78 16.30 2.90
N VAL A 91 6.68 15.09 2.33
CA VAL A 91 7.34 14.72 1.07
C VAL A 91 6.40 14.87 -0.13
N ASN A 92 5.11 14.60 0.08
CA ASN A 92 4.15 14.45 -1.00
C ASN A 92 3.23 15.66 -1.18
N LEU A 93 3.25 16.62 -0.26
CA LEU A 93 2.44 17.83 -0.31
C LEU A 93 3.25 19.11 -0.50
N PRO A 94 2.67 20.16 -1.13
CA PRO A 94 1.31 20.21 -1.68
C PRO A 94 1.15 19.35 -2.94
N LEU A 95 -0.06 18.86 -3.20
CA LEU A 95 -0.37 18.24 -4.49
C LEU A 95 -0.34 19.29 -5.60
N PRO A 96 -0.12 18.89 -6.87
CA PRO A 96 -0.24 19.79 -8.01
C PRO A 96 -1.58 20.52 -8.01
N GLU A 97 -1.59 21.77 -8.48
CA GLU A 97 -2.82 22.54 -8.63
C GLU A 97 -3.84 21.77 -9.47
N GLY A 98 -5.11 21.79 -9.06
CA GLY A 98 -6.16 21.01 -9.73
C GLY A 98 -6.30 19.56 -9.29
N ALA A 99 -5.28 18.95 -8.66
CA ALA A 99 -5.27 17.51 -8.39
C ALA A 99 -6.44 17.01 -7.51
N VAL A 100 -6.94 17.86 -6.61
CA VAL A 100 -8.08 17.55 -5.72
C VAL A 100 -9.20 18.59 -5.79
N GLN A 101 -9.12 19.56 -6.70
CA GLN A 101 -10.08 20.67 -6.77
C GLN A 101 -11.47 20.20 -7.21
N GLN A 102 -11.53 19.16 -8.06
CA GLN A 102 -12.77 18.54 -8.54
C GLN A 102 -13.12 17.26 -7.79
N ALA A 103 -12.42 16.94 -6.69
CA ALA A 103 -12.68 15.73 -5.94
C ALA A 103 -14.00 15.84 -5.18
N GLU A 104 -15.02 15.10 -5.63
CA GLU A 104 -16.34 15.05 -5.00
C GLU A 104 -16.42 13.90 -3.99
N SER A 105 -15.50 12.94 -4.08
CA SER A 105 -15.42 11.77 -3.23
C SER A 105 -14.00 11.50 -2.71
N SER A 106 -13.88 10.66 -1.69
CA SER A 106 -12.57 10.15 -1.23
C SER A 106 -11.87 9.29 -2.30
N GLY A 107 -12.61 8.70 -3.24
CA GLY A 107 -12.05 7.94 -4.36
C GLY A 107 -11.25 8.83 -5.31
N ASP A 108 -11.77 10.02 -5.62
CA ASP A 108 -11.10 10.97 -6.50
C ASP A 108 -9.78 11.45 -5.88
N ILE A 109 -9.80 11.73 -4.57
CA ILE A 109 -8.59 12.13 -3.81
C ILE A 109 -7.56 11.00 -3.79
N THR A 110 -8.00 9.75 -3.64
CA THR A 110 -7.12 8.57 -3.62
C THR A 110 -6.28 8.48 -4.89
N SER A 111 -6.87 8.80 -6.05
CA SER A 111 -6.18 8.73 -7.35
C SER A 111 -5.10 9.82 -7.52
N ALA A 112 -5.26 10.95 -6.84
CA ALA A 112 -4.36 12.09 -6.92
C ALA A 112 -3.14 11.97 -5.99
N LEU A 113 -3.20 11.10 -4.99
CA LEU A 113 -2.16 10.93 -3.98
C LEU A 113 -1.01 10.06 -4.48
N PRO A 114 0.25 10.49 -4.31
CA PRO A 114 1.41 9.63 -4.55
C PRO A 114 1.38 8.35 -3.71
N ALA A 115 1.91 7.26 -4.25
CA ALA A 115 2.05 6.00 -3.52
C ALA A 115 2.80 6.19 -2.18
N ASP A 116 2.37 5.49 -1.13
CA ASP A 116 3.05 5.51 0.17
C ASP A 116 4.20 4.50 0.23
N GLY A 117 4.97 4.53 1.32
CA GLY A 117 6.14 3.68 1.45
C GLY A 117 5.81 2.18 1.51
N ARG A 118 4.63 1.81 2.03
CA ARG A 118 4.15 0.42 2.04
C ARG A 118 3.84 -0.05 0.62
N GLU A 119 3.06 0.73 -0.13
CA GLU A 119 2.76 0.47 -1.54
C GLU A 119 4.05 0.35 -2.36
N LEU A 120 5.01 1.26 -2.14
CA LEU A 120 6.29 1.25 -2.85
C LEU A 120 7.15 0.03 -2.51
N ALA A 121 7.24 -0.35 -1.24
CA ALA A 121 7.99 -1.54 -0.84
C ALA A 121 7.39 -2.82 -1.45
N TRP A 122 6.07 -2.96 -1.36
CA TRP A 122 5.35 -4.10 -1.90
C TRP A 122 5.48 -4.20 -3.43
N THR A 123 5.30 -3.08 -4.14
CA THR A 123 5.26 -3.06 -5.61
C THR A 123 6.62 -2.88 -6.28
N GLN A 124 7.70 -2.60 -5.56
CA GLN A 124 9.02 -2.39 -6.17
C GLN A 124 10.09 -3.37 -5.67
N CYS A 125 10.01 -3.86 -4.43
CA CYS A 125 11.13 -4.55 -3.80
C CYS A 125 11.05 -6.08 -3.84
N GLN A 126 9.86 -6.67 -3.98
CA GLN A 126 9.67 -8.12 -3.85
C GLN A 126 10.11 -8.95 -5.08
N PHE A 127 10.43 -8.31 -6.21
CA PHE A 127 10.63 -9.01 -7.48
C PHE A 127 12.06 -9.50 -7.73
N CYS A 128 13.05 -8.96 -7.03
CA CYS A 128 14.47 -9.25 -7.32
C CYS A 128 15.12 -10.16 -6.27
N HIS A 129 14.72 -10.06 -5.02
CA HIS A 129 15.24 -10.85 -3.91
C HIS A 129 14.23 -10.86 -2.76
N SER A 130 14.41 -11.74 -1.78
CA SER A 130 13.47 -11.89 -0.65
C SER A 130 13.17 -10.54 0.01
N LEU A 131 11.89 -10.18 0.04
CA LEU A 131 11.40 -8.97 0.72
C LEU A 131 11.66 -9.10 2.23
N PHE A 132 11.57 -10.30 2.79
CA PHE A 132 11.73 -10.52 4.21
C PHE A 132 13.15 -10.23 4.69
N THR A 133 14.15 -10.96 4.20
CA THR A 133 15.52 -10.82 4.68
C THR A 133 16.18 -9.51 4.25
N SER A 134 15.85 -9.03 3.05
CA SER A 134 16.53 -7.86 2.45
C SER A 134 15.85 -6.53 2.76
N TYR A 135 14.62 -6.54 3.30
CA TYR A 135 13.88 -5.33 3.63
C TYR A 135 13.21 -5.41 5.00
N LEU A 136 12.28 -6.34 5.21
CA LEU A 136 11.42 -6.33 6.41
C LEU A 136 12.19 -6.53 7.72
N THR A 137 13.32 -7.24 7.69
CA THR A 137 14.16 -7.47 8.89
C THR A 137 15.29 -6.45 9.04
N GLN A 138 15.41 -5.48 8.15
CA GLN A 138 16.54 -4.54 8.15
C GLN A 138 16.24 -3.32 9.03
N GLN A 139 17.20 -2.93 9.86
CA GLN A 139 17.14 -1.67 10.61
C GLN A 139 18.08 -0.66 9.97
N ARG A 140 17.54 0.46 9.52
CA ARG A 140 18.30 1.58 8.94
C ARG A 140 17.60 2.90 9.25
N ASP A 141 18.37 3.97 9.35
CA ASP A 141 17.82 5.32 9.35
C ASP A 141 17.42 5.74 7.91
N VAL A 142 16.88 6.94 7.76
CA VAL A 142 16.43 7.46 6.47
C VAL A 142 17.57 7.48 5.45
N GLN A 143 18.78 7.87 5.86
CA GLN A 143 19.92 7.92 4.95
C GLN A 143 20.41 6.54 4.53
N GLY A 144 20.42 5.58 5.46
CA GLY A 144 20.73 4.18 5.18
C GLY A 144 19.69 3.53 4.26
N TRP A 145 18.43 3.94 4.33
CA TRP A 145 17.43 3.51 3.35
C TRP A 145 17.63 4.16 1.98
N ARG A 146 17.90 5.47 1.92
CA ARG A 146 18.21 6.16 0.65
C ARG A 146 19.40 5.56 -0.07
N SER A 147 20.44 5.17 0.67
CA SER A 147 21.66 4.62 0.09
C SER A 147 21.43 3.29 -0.64
N THR A 148 20.36 2.56 -0.29
CA THR A 148 19.94 1.33 -1.00
C THR A 148 19.79 1.57 -2.50
N PHE A 149 19.31 2.74 -2.89
CA PHE A 149 19.08 3.08 -4.29
C PHE A 149 20.35 3.51 -5.06
N LEU A 150 21.49 3.64 -4.38
CA LEU A 150 22.79 3.92 -5.01
C LEU A 150 23.44 2.65 -5.56
N SER A 151 22.97 1.47 -5.14
CA SER A 151 23.42 0.18 -5.66
C SER A 151 23.24 0.11 -7.18
N PRO A 152 24.25 -0.37 -7.94
CA PRO A 152 24.10 -0.58 -9.39
C PRO A 152 22.92 -1.49 -9.74
N PHE A 153 22.58 -2.44 -8.87
CA PHE A 153 21.49 -3.39 -9.06
C PHE A 153 20.10 -2.75 -8.90
N HIS A 154 20.00 -1.60 -8.22
CA HIS A 154 18.74 -0.88 -8.03
C HIS A 154 18.54 0.29 -9.00
N ARG A 155 19.48 0.53 -9.93
CA ARG A 155 19.33 1.58 -10.96
C ARG A 155 18.13 1.33 -11.87
N GLY A 156 17.75 0.07 -12.08
CA GLY A 156 16.60 -0.30 -12.91
C GLY A 156 15.24 -0.04 -12.25
N LEU A 157 15.20 0.25 -10.94
CA LEU A 157 13.95 0.55 -10.24
C LEU A 157 13.39 1.90 -10.71
N LYS A 158 12.19 1.86 -11.29
CA LYS A 158 11.47 3.04 -11.80
C LYS A 158 10.80 3.80 -10.67
N MET A 159 11.61 4.36 -9.78
CA MET A 159 11.17 5.22 -8.68
C MET A 159 11.77 6.62 -8.83
N THR A 160 10.91 7.65 -8.76
CA THR A 160 11.32 9.05 -8.71
C THR A 160 12.08 9.38 -7.42
N ALA A 161 12.74 10.53 -7.37
CA ALA A 161 13.39 11.00 -6.14
C ALA A 161 12.39 11.12 -4.97
N GLN A 162 11.17 11.62 -5.24
CA GLN A 162 10.10 11.70 -4.26
C GLN A 162 9.67 10.32 -3.76
N GLN A 163 9.49 9.34 -4.64
CA GLN A 163 9.14 7.97 -4.23
C GLN A 163 10.25 7.31 -3.40
N ARG A 164 11.52 7.51 -3.78
CA ARG A 164 12.67 6.99 -3.01
C ARG A 164 12.72 7.62 -1.61
N GLU A 165 12.38 8.89 -1.50
CA GLU A 165 12.28 9.60 -0.22
C GLU A 165 11.12 9.09 0.63
N THR A 166 9.92 8.96 0.05
CA THR A 166 8.73 8.42 0.72
C THR A 166 9.00 7.00 1.25
N PHE A 167 9.59 6.14 0.42
CA PHE A 167 10.02 4.80 0.83
C PHE A 167 11.02 4.85 1.98
N ALA A 168 12.05 5.69 1.90
CA ALA A 168 13.11 5.73 2.89
C ALA A 168 12.60 6.17 4.28
N ARG A 169 11.71 7.17 4.31
CA ARG A 169 11.10 7.63 5.56
C ARG A 169 10.17 6.59 6.18
N TYR A 170 9.28 6.00 5.38
CA TYR A 170 8.42 4.90 5.83
C TYR A 170 9.24 3.77 6.43
N SER A 171 10.30 3.36 5.74
CA SER A 171 11.12 2.22 6.14
C SER A 171 11.91 2.51 7.42
N ALA A 172 12.38 3.75 7.61
CA ALA A 172 13.06 4.15 8.85
C ALA A 172 12.14 4.14 10.08
N ILE A 173 10.83 4.36 9.89
CA ILE A 173 9.83 4.39 10.97
C ILE A 173 9.32 2.98 11.27
N ASN A 174 9.13 2.16 10.24
CA ASN A 174 8.35 0.93 10.33
C ASN A 174 9.19 -0.35 10.35
N MET A 175 10.48 -0.29 10.00
CA MET A 175 11.39 -1.43 10.00
C MET A 175 12.39 -1.36 11.16
N PRO A 176 12.86 -2.49 11.70
CA PRO A 176 12.52 -3.86 11.30
C PRO A 176 11.17 -4.32 11.86
N MET A 177 10.53 -5.25 11.14
CA MET A 177 9.37 -6.00 11.62
C MET A 177 9.81 -7.25 12.39
N LYS A 178 8.99 -7.70 13.33
CA LYS A 178 9.20 -9.00 13.98
C LYS A 178 8.83 -10.10 13.01
N ALA A 179 9.61 -11.18 12.98
CA ALA A 179 9.33 -12.32 12.10
C ALA A 179 7.91 -12.90 12.29
N VAL A 180 7.41 -12.91 13.53
CA VAL A 180 6.06 -13.40 13.86
C VAL A 180 4.94 -12.59 13.23
N ASP A 181 5.19 -11.31 12.93
CA ASP A 181 4.22 -10.40 12.31
C ASP A 181 4.22 -10.48 10.77
N VAL A 182 5.17 -11.22 10.19
CA VAL A 182 5.28 -11.43 8.73
C VAL A 182 4.65 -12.79 8.36
N PRO A 183 3.81 -12.90 7.31
CA PRO A 183 3.27 -14.18 6.85
C PRO A 183 4.36 -15.22 6.61
N ALA A 184 4.14 -16.47 7.07
CA ALA A 184 5.15 -17.53 6.97
C ALA A 184 5.60 -17.80 5.52
N ALA A 185 4.67 -17.65 4.56
CA ALA A 185 4.93 -17.78 3.13
C ALA A 185 5.92 -16.75 2.56
N LEU A 186 6.17 -15.65 3.27
CA LEU A 186 7.08 -14.58 2.83
C LEU A 186 8.45 -14.64 3.52
N ARG A 187 8.68 -15.55 4.47
CA ARG A 187 9.89 -15.56 5.32
C ARG A 187 11.11 -16.26 4.70
N TYR A 188 11.01 -16.71 3.46
CA TYR A 188 12.06 -17.46 2.76
C TYR A 188 12.53 -16.79 1.47
#